data_AF-A0A969LDY3-F1
#
_entry.id   AF-A0A969LDY3-F1
#
_cell.length_a   1.000
_cell.length_b   1.000
_cell.length_c   1.000
_cell.angle_alpha   90.00
_cell.angle_beta   90.00
_cell.angle_gamma   90.00
#
_symmetry.space_group_name_H-M   'P 1'
#
loop_
_entity.id
_entity.type
_entity.pdbx_description
1 polymer ?
#
loop_
_entity_poly.entity_id
_entity_poly.type
_entity_poly.pdbx_seq_one_letter_code
_entity_poly.pdbx_strand_id
1 'polypeptide(L)'
;MSRTLRSTALIAGLAAGTLLAIAGSAEAFTFKTNATGAGWNDTTSDIWLQSIELEDGTVIDKFSLVSGYGVVKNDKHTGGNSGAASTDIGDTATTGTKIEAPNGEQLVGNLNNLNLNNIIDTEDSGSFELDFYFDNAVDNLLIWERGINSALEVWALNADGETVGDAVTVDFRQLKKQYDVAAGYSINTKEIGGAQQVGSWGLTMADLGVEDVAIYGFRFSSEKGFNGPDWKIAGTNATREGGPVDVPEPTMMLGLLTVGALGFVARKRG
;
A
#
# COMPACT_ATOMS: atom_id res chain seq x y z
N MET A 1 50.40 -58.58 -1.63
CA MET A 1 49.42 -58.26 -0.56
C MET A 1 49.65 -56.79 -0.19
N SER A 2 48.63 -55.91 -0.35
CA SER A 2 48.64 -54.49 0.05
C SER A 2 49.57 -53.56 -0.79
N ARG A 3 49.24 -52.35 -1.26
CA ARG A 3 48.07 -51.45 -1.23
C ARG A 3 48.39 -50.27 -2.19
N THR A 4 47.38 -49.76 -2.92
CA THR A 4 47.04 -48.34 -3.24
C THR A 4 48.14 -47.29 -3.51
N LEU A 5 47.99 -46.25 -4.36
CA LEU A 5 46.85 -45.34 -4.53
C LEU A 5 47.07 -44.46 -5.79
N ARG A 6 45.96 -44.02 -6.37
CA ARG A 6 45.82 -43.18 -7.57
C ARG A 6 46.28 -41.73 -7.35
N SER A 7 46.58 -41.01 -8.44
CA SER A 7 46.29 -39.58 -8.50
C SER A 7 46.01 -39.16 -9.96
N THR A 8 44.73 -38.93 -10.26
CA THR A 8 44.27 -38.33 -11.52
C THR A 8 43.85 -36.91 -11.18
N ALA A 9 44.58 -35.92 -11.66
CA ALA A 9 44.23 -34.51 -11.46
C ALA A 9 43.13 -34.12 -12.45
N LEU A 10 41.95 -33.79 -11.93
CA LEU A 10 40.89 -33.07 -12.64
C LEU A 10 41.12 -31.57 -12.43
N ILE A 11 41.37 -30.83 -13.51
CA ILE A 11 41.38 -29.36 -13.49
C ILE A 11 39.98 -28.91 -13.97
N ALA A 12 39.14 -28.51 -13.03
CA ALA A 12 37.90 -27.81 -13.31
C ALA A 12 38.21 -26.31 -13.45
N GLY A 13 38.07 -25.78 -14.67
CA GLY A 13 38.18 -24.35 -14.94
C GLY A 13 36.94 -23.63 -14.42
N LEU A 14 37.12 -22.77 -13.42
CA LEU A 14 36.08 -21.89 -12.90
C LEU A 14 36.02 -20.64 -13.79
N ALA A 15 34.96 -20.50 -14.59
CA ALA A 15 34.69 -19.28 -15.32
C ALA A 15 34.06 -18.25 -14.36
N ALA A 16 34.84 -17.25 -13.94
CA ALA A 16 34.33 -16.09 -13.21
C ALA A 16 33.74 -15.09 -14.21
N GLY A 17 32.45 -15.24 -14.51
CA GLY A 17 31.67 -14.19 -15.17
C GLY A 17 31.22 -13.18 -14.11
N THR A 18 31.90 -12.05 -14.00
CA THR A 18 31.44 -10.93 -13.19
C THR A 18 30.27 -10.29 -13.94
N LEU A 19 29.03 -10.68 -13.62
CA LEU A 19 27.88 -9.86 -13.95
C LEU A 19 27.98 -8.60 -13.05
N LEU A 20 28.34 -7.48 -13.66
CA LEU A 20 28.02 -6.17 -13.11
C LEU A 20 26.49 -6.03 -13.17
N ALA A 21 25.81 -6.49 -12.12
CA ALA A 21 24.45 -6.07 -11.86
C ALA A 21 24.52 -4.57 -11.57
N ILE A 22 24.08 -3.76 -12.54
CA ILE A 22 23.74 -2.38 -12.27
C ILE A 22 22.47 -2.49 -11.43
N ALA A 23 22.61 -2.43 -10.11
CA ALA A 23 21.48 -2.24 -9.24
C ALA A 23 20.85 -0.90 -9.66
N GLY A 24 19.69 -0.97 -10.33
CA GLY A 24 18.85 0.21 -10.48
C GLY A 24 18.59 0.74 -9.08
N SER A 25 18.77 2.04 -8.87
CA SER A 25 18.28 2.69 -7.67
C SER A 25 16.80 2.34 -7.52
N ALA A 26 16.41 1.90 -6.34
CA ALA A 26 15.01 1.92 -5.95
C ALA A 26 14.53 3.36 -6.11
N GLU A 27 13.56 3.57 -6.98
CA GLU A 27 12.96 4.89 -7.18
C GLU A 27 11.45 4.74 -7.12
N ALA A 28 10.91 5.25 -6.03
CA ALA A 28 9.51 5.58 -5.91
C ALA A 28 9.07 6.36 -7.16
N PHE A 29 7.88 6.05 -7.66
CA PHE A 29 7.53 6.36 -9.04
C PHE A 29 6.15 7.02 -9.16
N THR A 30 5.98 7.80 -10.22
CA THR A 30 4.64 8.20 -10.66
C THR A 30 4.06 7.14 -11.60
N PHE A 31 2.74 7.03 -11.63
CA PHE A 31 2.06 6.15 -12.56
C PHE A 31 0.76 6.80 -13.03
N LYS A 32 0.39 6.49 -14.27
CA LYS A 32 -0.89 6.92 -14.82
C LYS A 32 -1.99 6.00 -14.35
N THR A 33 -3.03 6.58 -13.77
CA THR A 33 -4.22 5.83 -13.32
C THR A 33 -5.18 5.65 -14.49
N ASN A 34 -5.63 4.43 -14.77
CA ASN A 34 -6.69 4.18 -15.74
C ASN A 34 -7.93 3.69 -15.01
N ALA A 35 -8.99 4.51 -14.99
CA ALA A 35 -10.22 4.20 -14.26
C ALA A 35 -11.48 4.38 -15.15
N THR A 36 -12.55 3.67 -14.79
CA THR A 36 -13.89 3.82 -15.37
C THR A 36 -14.86 4.48 -14.37
N GLY A 37 -15.93 5.07 -14.88
CA GLY A 37 -16.90 5.89 -14.12
C GLY A 37 -17.66 6.80 -15.09
N ALA A 38 -18.52 7.70 -14.62
CA ALA A 38 -19.32 8.63 -15.46
C ALA A 38 -18.48 9.70 -16.20
N GLY A 39 -17.21 9.37 -16.50
CA GLY A 39 -16.17 10.27 -16.93
C GLY A 39 -15.44 10.78 -15.70
N TRP A 40 -14.13 10.97 -15.83
CA TRP A 40 -13.24 11.61 -14.86
C TRP A 40 -13.69 13.01 -14.38
N ASN A 41 -14.85 13.45 -14.83
CA ASN A 41 -15.54 14.70 -14.57
C ASN A 41 -16.61 14.57 -13.48
N ASP A 42 -17.11 13.36 -13.18
CA ASP A 42 -18.04 13.15 -12.07
C ASP A 42 -17.24 12.78 -10.83
N THR A 43 -16.95 13.80 -10.04
CA THR A 43 -16.12 13.70 -8.84
C THR A 43 -16.89 13.07 -7.68
N THR A 44 -18.21 12.83 -7.83
CA THR A 44 -19.08 12.36 -6.75
C THR A 44 -19.41 10.88 -6.81
N SER A 45 -19.34 10.27 -7.99
CA SER A 45 -19.77 8.88 -8.21
C SER A 45 -18.62 7.88 -8.18
N ASP A 46 -18.91 6.61 -8.42
CA ASP A 46 -17.90 5.55 -8.39
C ASP A 46 -16.81 5.77 -9.45
N ILE A 47 -15.55 5.61 -9.03
CA ILE A 47 -14.37 5.68 -9.89
C ILE A 47 -13.63 4.35 -9.77
N TRP A 48 -13.84 3.44 -10.71
CA TRP A 48 -13.32 2.08 -10.66
C TRP A 48 -11.96 1.96 -11.35
N LEU A 49 -10.90 1.75 -10.58
CA LEU A 49 -9.56 1.44 -11.10
C LEU A 49 -9.64 0.21 -12.01
N GLN A 50 -9.11 0.35 -13.23
CA GLN A 50 -8.97 -0.74 -14.19
C GLN A 50 -7.53 -1.21 -14.26
N SER A 51 -6.60 -0.26 -14.37
CA SER A 51 -5.17 -0.52 -14.45
C SER A 51 -4.37 0.71 -14.06
N ILE A 52 -3.06 0.52 -13.88
CA ILE A 52 -2.07 1.60 -13.90
C ILE A 52 -1.12 1.39 -15.08
N GLU A 53 -0.50 2.46 -15.53
CA GLU A 53 0.55 2.46 -16.56
C GLU A 53 1.80 3.12 -15.98
N LEU A 54 2.90 2.37 -15.94
CA LEU A 54 4.22 2.84 -15.49
C LEU A 54 4.90 3.68 -16.60
N GLU A 55 5.95 4.42 -16.26
CA GLU A 55 6.66 5.29 -17.21
C GLU A 55 7.26 4.54 -18.41
N ASP A 56 7.62 3.26 -18.24
CA ASP A 56 8.12 2.40 -19.31
C ASP A 56 7.02 1.82 -20.23
N GLY A 57 5.75 2.17 -19.96
CA GLY A 57 4.58 1.69 -20.69
C GLY A 57 4.02 0.36 -20.18
N THR A 58 4.59 -0.22 -19.11
CA THR A 58 4.06 -1.44 -18.49
C THR A 58 2.68 -1.16 -17.90
N VAL A 59 1.69 -1.97 -18.29
CA VAL A 59 0.32 -1.89 -17.77
C VAL A 59 0.11 -2.97 -16.71
N ILE A 60 -0.35 -2.56 -15.52
CA ILE A 60 -0.67 -3.46 -14.41
C ILE A 60 -2.18 -3.37 -14.11
N ASP A 61 -2.88 -4.51 -14.24
CA ASP A 61 -4.32 -4.64 -13.95
C ASP A 61 -4.63 -5.69 -12.86
N LYS A 62 -3.58 -6.31 -12.29
CA LYS A 62 -3.66 -7.26 -11.19
C LYS A 62 -3.20 -6.59 -9.91
N PHE A 63 -4.18 -6.28 -9.08
CA PHE A 63 -3.96 -5.68 -7.78
C PHE A 63 -4.15 -6.70 -6.66
N SER A 64 -3.43 -6.50 -5.57
CA SER A 64 -3.73 -7.07 -4.27
C SER A 64 -4.49 -6.03 -3.45
N LEU A 65 -5.56 -6.45 -2.78
CA LEU A 65 -6.43 -5.57 -2.02
C LEU A 65 -6.30 -5.83 -0.52
N VAL A 66 -6.63 -4.80 0.25
CA VAL A 66 -6.67 -4.89 1.70
C VAL A 66 -7.68 -5.97 2.11
N SER A 67 -7.23 -6.96 2.86
CA SER A 67 -8.04 -8.08 3.38
C SER A 67 -8.02 -8.18 4.90
N GLY A 68 -7.11 -7.45 5.57
CA GLY A 68 -6.97 -7.46 7.01
C GLY A 68 -6.49 -6.12 7.57
N TYR A 69 -6.55 -6.00 8.89
CA TYR A 69 -6.22 -4.76 9.59
C TYR A 69 -5.70 -5.01 11.01
N GLY A 70 -4.83 -4.12 11.47
CA GLY A 70 -4.41 -3.99 12.87
C GLY A 70 -4.42 -2.52 13.31
N VAL A 71 -4.93 -2.24 14.52
CA VAL A 71 -4.80 -0.90 15.12
C VAL A 71 -3.57 -0.90 16.00
N VAL A 72 -2.61 0.01 15.75
CA VAL A 72 -1.62 0.36 16.77
C VAL A 72 -2.11 1.58 17.55
N LYS A 73 -2.54 2.61 16.80
CA LYS A 73 -3.08 3.85 17.37
C LYS A 73 -4.12 4.44 16.43
N ASN A 74 -5.22 4.93 16.97
CA ASN A 74 -6.14 5.78 16.22
C ASN A 74 -6.76 6.79 17.20
N ASP A 75 -6.42 8.07 17.08
CA ASP A 75 -6.84 9.09 18.04
C ASP A 75 -8.37 9.22 18.07
N LYS A 76 -8.94 9.53 19.23
CA LYS A 76 -10.40 9.67 19.33
C LYS A 76 -10.86 10.93 18.59
N HIS A 77 -11.79 10.79 17.65
CA HIS A 77 -12.49 11.95 17.08
C HIS A 77 -13.31 12.67 18.15
N THR A 78 -13.04 13.97 18.34
CA THR A 78 -13.74 14.82 19.33
C THR A 78 -14.53 15.97 18.69
N GLY A 79 -14.58 16.03 17.36
CA GLY A 79 -15.27 17.06 16.57
C GLY A 79 -14.29 17.96 15.81
N GLY A 80 -14.74 18.52 14.68
CA GLY A 80 -13.91 19.33 13.78
C GLY A 80 -12.67 18.57 13.34
N ASN A 81 -11.55 19.27 13.10
CA ASN A 81 -10.32 18.68 12.57
C ASN A 81 -9.52 17.85 13.60
N SER A 82 -10.20 17.17 14.54
CA SER A 82 -9.58 16.37 15.59
C SER A 82 -10.02 14.92 15.47
N GLY A 83 -9.08 13.97 15.46
CA GLY A 83 -9.48 12.57 15.56
C GLY A 83 -8.65 11.55 14.83
N ALA A 84 -9.36 10.50 14.50
CA ALA A 84 -8.91 9.24 13.94
C ALA A 84 -8.93 9.30 12.41
N ALA A 85 -8.29 8.31 11.81
CA ALA A 85 -8.66 7.86 10.48
C ALA A 85 -10.14 7.43 10.46
N SER A 86 -10.91 8.08 9.60
CA SER A 86 -12.30 7.84 9.28
C SER A 86 -12.40 7.05 7.96
N THR A 87 -13.60 6.57 7.62
CA THR A 87 -13.89 6.17 6.23
C THR A 87 -14.75 7.24 5.60
N ASP A 88 -14.48 7.58 4.34
CA ASP A 88 -15.35 8.44 3.55
C ASP A 88 -15.51 7.92 2.11
N ILE A 89 -16.54 8.44 1.43
CA ILE A 89 -16.93 8.05 0.09
C ILE A 89 -17.42 9.24 -0.73
N GLY A 90 -17.34 9.11 -2.06
CA GLY A 90 -18.00 10.01 -3.00
C GLY A 90 -19.47 10.27 -2.66
N ASP A 91 -19.93 11.50 -2.87
CA ASP A 91 -21.30 11.95 -2.57
C ASP A 91 -22.40 11.00 -3.11
N THR A 92 -22.19 10.47 -4.31
CA THR A 92 -23.11 9.57 -5.00
C THR A 92 -22.55 8.17 -5.26
N ALA A 93 -21.37 7.87 -4.70
CA ALA A 93 -20.76 6.55 -4.77
C ALA A 93 -21.67 5.47 -4.16
N THR A 94 -21.66 4.28 -4.76
CA THR A 94 -22.54 3.16 -4.40
C THR A 94 -21.87 2.12 -3.51
N THR A 95 -20.56 2.25 -3.27
CA THR A 95 -19.78 1.37 -2.40
C THR A 95 -19.07 2.15 -1.29
N GLY A 96 -18.53 1.44 -0.30
CA GLY A 96 -17.86 2.04 0.84
C GLY A 96 -18.81 2.64 1.87
N THR A 97 -18.26 3.34 2.86
CA THR A 97 -19.02 3.93 3.97
C THR A 97 -18.45 5.27 4.43
N LYS A 98 -19.31 6.17 4.94
CA LYS A 98 -18.89 7.36 5.71
C LYS A 98 -19.02 7.08 7.20
N ILE A 99 -17.91 7.00 7.94
CA ILE A 99 -17.89 6.66 9.38
C ILE A 99 -16.69 7.37 10.05
N GLU A 100 -16.97 8.27 11.00
CA GLU A 100 -15.96 9.06 11.75
C GLU A 100 -15.05 8.27 12.69
N ALA A 101 -15.52 7.10 13.13
CA ALA A 101 -14.79 6.23 14.06
C ALA A 101 -14.98 4.76 13.65
N PRO A 102 -14.45 4.36 12.49
CA PRO A 102 -14.63 3.03 11.95
C PRO A 102 -13.89 2.00 12.81
N ASN A 103 -14.48 0.82 12.96
CA ASN A 103 -13.74 -0.34 13.42
C ASN A 103 -12.87 -0.92 12.28
N GLY A 104 -12.05 -1.92 12.60
CA GLY A 104 -11.17 -2.53 11.61
C GLY A 104 -11.87 -3.13 10.40
N GLU A 105 -13.01 -3.80 10.61
CA GLU A 105 -13.79 -4.40 9.51
C GLU A 105 -14.36 -3.32 8.57
N GLN A 106 -14.72 -2.16 9.11
CA GLN A 106 -15.21 -1.03 8.33
C GLN A 106 -14.10 -0.38 7.50
N LEU A 107 -12.90 -0.22 8.07
CA LEU A 107 -11.72 0.25 7.33
C LEU A 107 -11.37 -0.72 6.19
N VAL A 108 -11.30 -2.03 6.48
CA VAL A 108 -11.06 -3.07 5.47
C VAL A 108 -12.16 -3.05 4.41
N GLY A 109 -13.43 -2.98 4.80
CA GLY A 109 -14.54 -2.92 3.85
C GLY A 109 -14.46 -1.72 2.90
N ASN A 110 -13.99 -0.56 3.39
CA ASN A 110 -13.80 0.63 2.57
C ASN A 110 -12.61 0.52 1.61
N LEU A 111 -11.54 -0.18 2.01
CA LEU A 111 -10.33 -0.35 1.21
C LEU A 111 -10.34 -1.58 0.29
N ASN A 112 -11.09 -2.64 0.62
CA ASN A 112 -11.16 -3.91 -0.11
C ASN A 112 -12.02 -3.84 -1.39
N ASN A 113 -11.70 -2.89 -2.26
CA ASN A 113 -12.34 -2.68 -3.54
C ASN A 113 -11.47 -1.76 -4.39
N LEU A 114 -11.73 -1.75 -5.70
CA LEU A 114 -11.05 -0.89 -6.67
C LEU A 114 -11.77 0.45 -6.91
N ASN A 115 -12.74 0.81 -6.06
CA ASN A 115 -13.37 2.13 -6.17
C ASN A 115 -12.46 3.16 -5.49
N LEU A 116 -11.84 4.01 -6.29
CA LEU A 116 -10.94 5.07 -5.88
C LEU A 116 -11.67 6.20 -5.14
N ASN A 117 -13.00 6.25 -5.23
CA ASN A 117 -13.82 7.19 -4.46
C ASN A 117 -14.16 6.70 -3.05
N ASN A 118 -13.60 5.56 -2.62
CA ASN A 118 -13.68 5.08 -1.24
C ASN A 118 -12.31 5.30 -0.59
N ILE A 119 -12.23 6.21 0.38
CA ILE A 119 -10.96 6.66 0.96
C ILE A 119 -10.95 6.51 2.48
N ILE A 120 -9.75 6.41 3.03
CA ILE A 120 -9.51 6.73 4.44
C ILE A 120 -9.35 8.23 4.50
N ASP A 121 -10.19 8.89 5.27
CA ASP A 121 -10.24 10.34 5.41
C ASP A 121 -9.75 10.70 6.81
N THR A 122 -8.86 11.68 6.93
CA THR A 122 -8.22 11.95 8.22
C THR A 122 -8.09 13.44 8.54
N GLU A 123 -7.99 13.71 9.82
CA GLU A 123 -8.13 15.06 10.36
C GLU A 123 -6.79 15.81 10.43
N ASP A 124 -6.78 17.11 10.09
CA ASP A 124 -5.54 17.94 10.05
C ASP A 124 -4.70 17.90 11.34
N SER A 125 -5.36 17.75 12.50
CA SER A 125 -4.72 17.70 13.82
C SER A 125 -4.80 16.32 14.49
N GLY A 126 -5.35 15.34 13.77
CA GLY A 126 -5.41 13.94 14.19
C GLY A 126 -4.07 13.23 14.08
N SER A 127 -4.00 12.04 14.66
CA SER A 127 -2.90 11.11 14.42
C SER A 127 -3.36 9.66 14.46
N PHE A 128 -2.75 8.84 13.63
CA PHE A 128 -3.04 7.41 13.55
C PHE A 128 -1.77 6.62 13.26
N GLU A 129 -1.83 5.33 13.59
CA GLU A 129 -0.89 4.30 13.19
C GLU A 129 -1.68 3.00 12.96
N LEU A 130 -1.84 2.65 11.68
CA LEU A 130 -2.71 1.58 11.21
C LEU A 130 -1.93 0.58 10.38
N ASP A 131 -2.15 -0.70 10.64
CA ASP A 131 -1.62 -1.81 9.84
C ASP A 131 -2.71 -2.29 8.89
N PHE A 132 -2.39 -2.40 7.60
CA PHE A 132 -3.27 -3.00 6.60
C PHE A 132 -2.57 -4.20 5.96
N TYR A 133 -3.31 -5.31 5.87
CA TYR A 133 -2.83 -6.56 5.30
C TYR A 133 -3.54 -6.84 3.98
N PHE A 134 -2.81 -7.45 3.05
CA PHE A 134 -3.19 -7.65 1.66
C PHE A 134 -3.52 -9.12 1.39
N ASP A 135 -4.43 -9.38 0.46
CA ASP A 135 -4.86 -10.73 0.08
C ASP A 135 -3.79 -11.55 -0.66
N ASN A 136 -2.77 -10.88 -1.21
CA ASN A 136 -1.64 -11.47 -1.92
C ASN A 136 -0.35 -10.77 -1.50
N ALA A 137 0.80 -11.35 -1.87
CA ALA A 137 2.07 -10.66 -1.72
C ALA A 137 2.14 -9.45 -2.66
N VAL A 138 2.74 -8.36 -2.19
CA VAL A 138 2.80 -7.07 -2.88
C VAL A 138 4.21 -6.80 -3.41
N ASP A 139 4.34 -6.46 -4.68
CA ASP A 139 5.61 -6.02 -5.28
C ASP A 139 5.78 -4.49 -5.30
N ASN A 140 4.68 -3.74 -5.41
CA ASN A 140 4.66 -2.29 -5.25
C ASN A 140 3.44 -1.85 -4.46
N LEU A 141 3.62 -0.90 -3.56
CA LEU A 141 2.52 -0.19 -2.91
C LEU A 141 2.10 1.00 -3.78
N LEU A 142 0.81 1.10 -4.08
CA LEU A 142 0.21 2.22 -4.79
C LEU A 142 -0.58 3.06 -3.79
N ILE A 143 -0.35 4.37 -3.79
CA ILE A 143 -1.01 5.33 -2.92
C ILE A 143 -1.66 6.40 -3.79
N TRP A 144 -2.95 6.65 -3.55
CA TRP A 144 -3.66 7.81 -4.05
C TRP A 144 -4.00 8.71 -2.88
N GLU A 145 -3.80 10.02 -3.02
CA GLU A 145 -4.16 11.00 -1.99
C GLU A 145 -4.97 12.14 -2.61
N ARG A 146 -6.07 12.51 -1.95
CA ARG A 146 -6.94 13.63 -2.32
C ARG A 146 -6.38 14.92 -1.70
N GLY A 147 -6.25 15.96 -2.52
CA GLY A 147 -5.83 17.30 -2.09
C GLY A 147 -4.37 17.63 -2.40
N ILE A 148 -3.50 16.62 -2.52
CA ILE A 148 -2.07 16.70 -2.80
C ILE A 148 -1.39 17.67 -1.82
N ASN A 149 -1.80 17.59 -0.55
CA ASN A 149 -1.48 18.58 0.47
C ASN A 149 -1.07 17.98 1.81
N SER A 150 -0.98 16.66 1.92
CA SER A 150 -0.66 15.95 3.15
C SER A 150 0.61 15.10 3.05
N ALA A 151 0.91 14.38 4.14
CA ALA A 151 1.96 13.37 4.18
C ALA A 151 1.50 12.09 4.90
N LEU A 152 2.16 10.98 4.59
CA LEU A 152 2.01 9.68 5.25
C LEU A 152 3.39 9.10 5.53
N GLU A 153 3.56 8.41 6.65
CA GLU A 153 4.72 7.53 6.86
C GLU A 153 4.32 6.08 6.62
N VAL A 154 5.17 5.32 5.93
CA VAL A 154 4.89 3.96 5.48
C VAL A 154 6.02 3.01 5.86
N TRP A 155 5.67 1.84 6.39
CA TRP A 155 6.58 0.71 6.59
C TRP A 155 6.02 -0.54 5.93
N ALA A 156 6.88 -1.41 5.44
CA ALA A 156 6.49 -2.77 5.05
C ALA A 156 6.30 -3.67 6.28
N LEU A 157 5.35 -4.58 6.21
CA LEU A 157 5.10 -5.63 7.21
C LEU A 157 5.30 -7.01 6.58
N ASN A 158 6.08 -7.86 7.26
CA ASN A 158 6.23 -9.26 6.89
C ASN A 158 4.98 -10.08 7.25
N ALA A 159 5.00 -11.39 6.98
CA ALA A 159 3.88 -12.29 7.26
C ALA A 159 3.52 -12.42 8.76
N ASP A 160 4.46 -12.11 9.65
CA ASP A 160 4.26 -12.14 11.11
C ASP A 160 3.71 -10.80 11.66
N GLY A 161 3.54 -9.79 10.80
CA GLY A 161 3.08 -8.45 11.16
C GLY A 161 4.18 -7.58 11.78
N GLU A 162 5.45 -7.94 11.60
CA GLU A 162 6.59 -7.16 12.05
C GLU A 162 7.05 -6.19 10.95
N THR A 163 7.45 -4.98 11.35
CA THR A 163 8.03 -4.01 10.43
C THR A 163 9.37 -4.50 9.88
N VAL A 164 9.54 -4.43 8.56
CA VAL A 164 10.79 -4.76 7.87
C VAL A 164 11.21 -3.61 6.98
N GLY A 165 12.53 -3.46 6.82
CA GLY A 165 13.10 -2.34 6.07
C GLY A 165 13.01 -0.99 6.78
N ASP A 166 12.99 0.08 6.00
CA ASP A 166 12.99 1.47 6.44
C ASP A 166 11.60 2.12 6.36
N ALA A 167 11.39 3.14 7.20
CA ALA A 167 10.24 4.02 7.12
C ALA A 167 10.41 4.99 5.94
N VAL A 168 9.38 5.17 5.12
CA VAL A 168 9.36 6.19 4.06
C VAL A 168 8.25 7.19 4.32
N THR A 169 8.60 8.48 4.34
CA THR A 169 7.62 9.57 4.35
C THR A 169 7.23 9.93 2.91
N VAL A 170 5.97 9.70 2.57
CA VAL A 170 5.33 10.14 1.33
C VAL A 170 4.70 11.51 1.57
N ASP A 171 5.42 12.58 1.29
CA ASP A 171 4.92 13.96 1.40
C ASP A 171 4.45 14.49 0.04
N PHE A 172 3.14 14.41 -0.22
CA PHE A 172 2.53 14.86 -1.48
C PHE A 172 2.76 16.35 -1.76
N ARG A 173 3.01 17.18 -0.73
CA ARG A 173 3.35 18.59 -0.91
C ARG A 173 4.74 18.78 -1.49
N GLN A 174 5.68 17.90 -1.18
CA GLN A 174 7.03 17.93 -1.75
C GLN A 174 7.05 17.24 -3.10
N LEU A 175 6.39 16.08 -3.20
CA LEU A 175 6.33 15.32 -4.45
C LEU A 175 5.73 16.15 -5.59
N LYS A 176 4.64 16.91 -5.35
CA LYS A 176 4.06 17.79 -6.38
C LYS A 176 4.98 18.92 -6.87
N LYS A 177 6.02 19.27 -6.12
CA LYS A 177 7.02 20.28 -6.55
C LYS A 177 8.09 19.67 -7.44
N GLN A 178 8.29 18.36 -7.32
CA GLN A 178 9.38 17.63 -7.96
C GLN A 178 8.90 16.81 -9.15
N TYR A 179 7.68 16.29 -9.10
CA TYR A 179 7.10 15.37 -10.05
C TYR A 179 5.67 15.78 -10.43
N ASP A 180 5.21 15.32 -11.60
CA ASP A 180 3.79 15.37 -11.95
C ASP A 180 3.05 14.21 -11.29
N VAL A 181 2.59 14.46 -10.06
CA VAL A 181 1.87 13.45 -9.27
C VAL A 181 0.39 13.38 -9.59
N ALA A 182 -0.13 14.14 -10.56
CA ALA A 182 -1.55 14.16 -10.83
C ALA A 182 -2.05 12.79 -11.33
N ALA A 183 -2.96 12.16 -10.57
CA ALA A 183 -3.65 10.95 -11.01
C ALA A 183 -4.66 11.24 -12.15
N GLY A 184 -4.93 12.53 -12.35
CA GLY A 184 -5.70 13.11 -13.45
C GLY A 184 -7.21 13.14 -13.23
N TYR A 185 -7.70 12.74 -12.06
CA TYR A 185 -9.09 12.88 -11.64
C TYR A 185 -9.21 13.65 -10.32
N SER A 186 -10.45 13.98 -9.93
CA SER A 186 -10.79 14.65 -8.68
C SER A 186 -11.90 13.91 -7.95
N ILE A 187 -11.94 14.04 -6.62
CA ILE A 187 -12.96 13.45 -5.75
C ILE A 187 -13.66 14.55 -4.95
N ASN A 188 -14.98 14.42 -4.81
CA ASN A 188 -15.83 15.17 -3.88
C ASN A 188 -16.59 14.15 -3.02
N THR A 189 -16.34 14.14 -1.72
CA THR A 189 -16.92 13.17 -0.79
C THR A 189 -18.05 13.75 0.04
N LYS A 190 -18.65 12.92 0.89
CA LYS A 190 -19.77 13.30 1.77
C LYS A 190 -19.35 14.16 2.96
N GLU A 191 -18.08 14.21 3.30
CA GLU A 191 -17.59 14.93 4.46
C GLU A 191 -17.34 16.42 4.16
N ILE A 192 -16.68 16.73 3.05
CA ILE A 192 -16.44 18.11 2.60
C ILE A 192 -17.04 18.38 1.23
N GLY A 193 -17.55 19.58 1.04
CA GLY A 193 -18.01 20.03 -0.27
C GLY A 193 -16.88 20.55 -1.14
N GLY A 194 -16.92 20.18 -2.42
CA GLY A 194 -16.01 20.67 -3.45
C GLY A 194 -14.99 19.63 -3.87
N ALA A 195 -14.86 19.44 -5.18
CA ALA A 195 -13.93 18.47 -5.73
C ALA A 195 -12.47 18.88 -5.50
N GLN A 196 -11.65 17.93 -5.06
CA GLN A 196 -10.22 18.09 -4.91
C GLN A 196 -9.48 17.13 -5.83
N GLN A 197 -8.36 17.59 -6.39
CA GLN A 197 -7.51 16.80 -7.27
C GLN A 197 -6.87 15.65 -6.49
N VAL A 198 -6.73 14.49 -7.15
CA VAL A 198 -6.05 13.33 -6.58
C VAL A 198 -4.64 13.19 -7.14
N GLY A 199 -3.69 12.94 -6.26
CA GLY A 199 -2.32 12.57 -6.58
C GLY A 199 -2.13 11.06 -6.55
N SER A 200 -1.16 10.54 -7.30
CA SER A 200 -0.73 9.14 -7.26
C SER A 200 0.78 9.03 -7.02
N TRP A 201 1.16 8.04 -6.21
CA TRP A 201 2.56 7.73 -5.90
C TRP A 201 2.76 6.24 -5.64
N GLY A 202 3.80 5.65 -6.21
CA GLY A 202 4.18 4.25 -6.05
C GLY A 202 5.45 4.09 -5.22
N LEU A 203 5.47 3.10 -4.33
CA LEU A 203 6.68 2.65 -3.61
C LEU A 203 7.00 1.22 -4.01
N THR A 204 8.23 0.98 -4.44
CA THR A 204 8.80 -0.35 -4.62
C THR A 204 9.22 -0.92 -3.25
N MET A 205 9.40 -2.23 -3.15
CA MET A 205 9.93 -2.82 -1.91
C MET A 205 11.35 -2.35 -1.60
N ALA A 206 12.13 -2.05 -2.65
CA ALA A 206 13.47 -1.52 -2.48
C ALA A 206 13.47 -0.07 -1.95
N ASP A 207 12.43 0.74 -2.21
CA ASP A 207 12.28 2.07 -1.60
C ASP A 207 12.10 1.98 -0.09
N LEU A 208 11.47 0.89 0.36
CA LEU A 208 11.27 0.55 1.76
C LEU A 208 12.47 -0.21 2.33
N GLY A 209 13.60 -0.34 1.62
CA GLY A 209 14.78 -1.09 2.10
C GLY A 209 14.51 -2.58 2.34
N VAL A 210 13.50 -3.15 1.66
CA VAL A 210 13.14 -4.57 1.75
C VAL A 210 13.78 -5.33 0.59
N GLU A 211 14.60 -6.32 0.94
CA GLU A 211 15.22 -7.27 0.00
C GLU A 211 14.79 -8.69 0.38
N ASP A 212 14.49 -9.52 -0.63
CA ASP A 212 14.28 -10.97 -0.52
C ASP A 212 13.21 -11.46 0.49
N VAL A 213 12.24 -10.62 0.85
CA VAL A 213 11.12 -10.97 1.74
C VAL A 213 9.80 -10.62 1.08
N ALA A 214 8.84 -11.56 1.10
CA ALA A 214 7.47 -11.28 0.67
C ALA A 214 6.78 -10.33 1.66
N ILE A 215 6.19 -9.26 1.12
CA ILE A 215 5.44 -8.28 1.89
C ILE A 215 3.95 -8.54 1.72
N TYR A 216 3.24 -8.62 2.86
CA TYR A 216 1.81 -8.88 2.93
C TYR A 216 1.05 -7.78 3.67
N GLY A 217 1.74 -6.77 4.18
CA GLY A 217 1.09 -5.67 4.85
C GLY A 217 1.95 -4.42 4.85
N PHE A 218 1.31 -3.32 5.21
CA PHE A 218 1.97 -2.05 5.39
C PHE A 218 1.41 -1.36 6.62
N ARG A 219 2.29 -0.71 7.37
CA ARG A 219 1.92 0.23 8.43
C ARG A 219 1.89 1.62 7.85
N PHE A 220 0.84 2.36 8.18
CA PHE A 220 0.67 3.76 7.81
C PHE A 220 0.54 4.58 9.07
N SER A 221 1.29 5.68 9.16
CA SER A 221 1.10 6.67 10.21
C SER A 221 0.85 8.06 9.64
N SER A 222 0.15 8.86 10.43
CA SER A 222 0.07 10.30 10.25
C SER A 222 0.17 10.94 11.62
N GLU A 223 0.90 12.06 11.68
CA GLU A 223 1.08 12.83 12.90
C GLU A 223 0.67 14.29 12.70
N LYS A 224 0.63 15.02 13.81
CA LYS A 224 0.36 16.45 13.79
C LYS A 224 1.37 17.17 12.90
N GLY A 225 0.89 17.81 11.82
CA GLY A 225 1.72 18.50 10.83
C GLY A 225 1.75 17.80 9.46
N PHE A 226 1.20 16.59 9.37
CA PHE A 226 1.00 15.88 8.12
C PHE A 226 -0.26 16.33 7.37
N ASN A 227 -1.08 17.19 7.98
CA ASN A 227 -2.23 17.84 7.34
C ASN A 227 -3.28 16.84 6.85
N GLY A 228 -3.65 15.87 7.70
CA GLY A 228 -4.83 15.02 7.47
C GLY A 228 -4.87 14.37 6.09
N PRO A 229 -4.04 13.35 5.81
CA PRO A 229 -4.09 12.68 4.51
C PRO A 229 -5.44 12.00 4.25
N ASP A 230 -5.91 12.14 3.01
CA ASP A 230 -7.15 11.54 2.52
C ASP A 230 -6.82 10.57 1.40
N TRP A 231 -6.84 9.26 1.66
CA TRP A 231 -6.04 8.34 0.86
C TRP A 231 -6.72 7.00 0.55
N LYS A 232 -6.24 6.37 -0.52
CA LYS A 232 -6.57 5.02 -0.96
C LYS A 232 -5.28 4.27 -1.26
N ILE A 233 -5.26 2.97 -0.99
CA ILE A 233 -4.13 2.10 -1.30
C ILE A 233 -4.55 0.86 -2.08
N ALA A 234 -3.60 0.33 -2.85
CA ALA A 234 -3.62 -1.00 -3.42
C ALA A 234 -2.19 -1.52 -3.54
N GLY A 235 -1.99 -2.83 -3.51
CA GLY A 235 -0.73 -3.44 -3.89
C GLY A 235 -0.79 -3.86 -5.36
N THR A 236 0.32 -3.82 -6.10
CA THR A 236 0.42 -4.66 -7.30
C THR A 236 0.64 -6.11 -6.87
N ASN A 237 0.01 -7.06 -7.56
CA ASN A 237 0.14 -8.47 -7.20
C ASN A 237 1.50 -9.01 -7.65
N ALA A 238 2.35 -9.43 -6.72
CA ALA A 238 3.69 -9.93 -7.03
C ALA A 238 3.71 -11.17 -7.94
N THR A 239 2.64 -11.96 -7.93
CA THR A 239 2.50 -13.19 -8.76
C THR A 239 1.99 -12.93 -10.18
N ARG A 240 1.78 -11.67 -10.55
CA ARG A 240 1.35 -11.30 -11.92
C ARG A 240 2.41 -11.69 -12.95
N GLU A 241 1.99 -11.85 -14.20
CA GLU A 241 2.93 -12.03 -15.31
C GLU A 241 3.86 -10.81 -15.42
N GLY A 242 5.17 -11.05 -15.54
CA GLY A 242 6.18 -10.00 -15.50
C GLY A 242 6.38 -9.34 -14.11
N GLY A 243 5.83 -9.94 -13.05
CA GLY A 243 6.15 -9.61 -11.66
C GLY A 243 7.51 -10.17 -11.22
N PRO A 244 8.00 -9.80 -10.03
CA PRO A 244 9.23 -10.34 -9.47
C PRO A 244 9.15 -11.86 -9.28
N VAL A 245 10.16 -12.58 -9.78
CA VAL A 245 10.16 -14.05 -9.89
C VAL A 245 10.36 -14.76 -8.54
N ASP A 246 10.86 -14.05 -7.53
CA ASP A 246 11.34 -14.64 -6.27
C ASP A 246 10.42 -14.37 -5.06
N VAL A 247 9.17 -13.96 -5.27
CA VAL A 247 8.22 -13.74 -4.16
C VAL A 247 7.54 -15.07 -3.79
N PRO A 248 7.80 -15.65 -2.60
CA PRO A 248 7.19 -16.93 -2.21
C PRO A 248 5.66 -16.91 -2.27
N GLU A 249 5.04 -17.92 -2.89
CA GLU A 249 3.59 -18.04 -2.93
C GLU A 249 3.01 -18.33 -1.51
N PRO A 250 1.95 -17.62 -1.08
CA PRO A 250 1.39 -17.79 0.26
C PRO A 250 0.60 -19.10 0.37
N THR A 251 1.23 -20.18 0.80
CA THR A 251 0.52 -21.42 1.17
C THR A 251 -0.12 -21.35 2.57
N MET A 252 0.11 -20.27 3.35
CA MET A 252 -0.19 -20.23 4.81
C MET A 252 -1.20 -19.16 5.30
N MET A 253 -1.68 -18.23 4.47
CA MET A 253 -2.49 -17.10 4.98
C MET A 253 -3.94 -17.44 5.39
N LEU A 254 -4.46 -18.63 5.07
CA LEU A 254 -5.75 -19.09 5.61
C LEU A 254 -5.72 -19.34 7.13
N GLY A 255 -4.54 -19.51 7.73
CA GLY A 255 -4.38 -19.79 9.16
C GLY A 255 -4.24 -18.56 10.07
N LEU A 256 -3.74 -17.42 9.56
CA LEU A 256 -3.45 -16.24 10.39
C LEU A 256 -4.68 -15.33 10.62
N LEU A 257 -5.62 -15.30 9.68
CA LEU A 257 -6.89 -14.56 9.85
C LEU A 257 -7.71 -15.08 11.05
N THR A 258 -7.50 -16.33 11.47
CA THR A 258 -8.15 -16.89 12.67
C THR A 258 -7.42 -16.55 13.98
N VAL A 259 -6.12 -16.24 13.95
CA VAL A 259 -5.33 -15.99 15.17
C VAL A 259 -5.39 -14.53 15.61
N GLY A 260 -5.46 -13.57 14.67
CA GLY A 260 -5.60 -12.14 14.99
C GLY A 260 -6.90 -11.81 15.76
N ALA A 261 -8.01 -12.47 15.40
CA ALA A 261 -9.30 -12.31 16.08
C ALA A 261 -9.31 -12.97 17.49
N LEU A 262 -8.53 -14.03 17.70
CA LEU A 262 -8.47 -14.75 18.98
C LEU A 262 -7.48 -14.12 19.98
N GLY A 263 -6.37 -13.56 19.49
CA GLY A 263 -5.37 -12.90 20.33
C GLY A 263 -5.89 -11.65 21.04
N PHE A 264 -6.80 -10.90 20.39
CA PHE A 264 -7.40 -9.70 20.99
C PHE A 264 -8.49 -10.01 22.05
N VAL A 265 -9.16 -11.16 21.95
CA VAL A 265 -10.14 -11.60 22.97
C VAL A 265 -9.46 -12.09 24.24
N ALA A 266 -8.27 -12.69 24.13
CA ALA A 266 -7.52 -13.19 25.29
C ALA A 266 -6.93 -12.07 26.16
N ARG A 267 -6.61 -10.91 25.59
CA ARG A 267 -5.94 -9.81 26.32
C ARG A 267 -6.87 -8.97 27.22
N LYS A 268 -8.19 -9.18 27.15
CA LYS A 268 -9.18 -8.49 27.99
C LYS A 268 -9.66 -9.32 29.19
N ARG A 269 -9.03 -10.46 29.45
CA ARG A 269 -9.22 -11.30 30.64
C ARG A 269 -7.87 -11.82 31.15
N GLY A 270 -7.07 -10.90 31.67
CA GLY A 270 -5.85 -11.16 32.44
C GLY A 270 -5.71 -10.09 33.50
#